data_AF-A0A0G1P709-F1
#
_entry.id   AF-A0A0G1P709-F1
#
_cell.length_a   1.000
_cell.length_b   1.000
_cell.length_c   1.000
_cell.angle_alpha   90.00
_cell.angle_beta   90.00
_cell.angle_gamma   90.00
#
_symmetry.space_group_name_H-M   'P 1'
#
loop_
_entity.id
_entity.type
_entity.pdbx_description
1 polymer ?
#
loop_
_entity_poly.entity_id
_entity_poly.type
_entity_poly.pdbx_seq_one_letter_code
_entity_poly.pdbx_strand_id
1 'polypeptide(L)'
;MAQFKKATFIGRDSLDNGLDAYRRLPVKLDEYIGVPDAARFLPKYELACVSRYLAILEALAAGVPVLAHYNNDIKYDYLAMAPFAKYTHIFQDPKTANLNFDPKLVKQGQAWAKSQTWTKLASIYEKLWQM
;
A
#
# COMPACT_ATOMS: atom_id res chain seq x y z
N MET A 1 -13.42 17.53 -6.46
CA MET A 1 -12.79 16.19 -6.60
C MET A 1 -11.38 16.39 -7.11
N ALA A 2 -10.36 15.82 -6.46
CA ALA A 2 -9.01 15.86 -6.97
C ALA A 2 -8.96 15.07 -8.29
N GLN A 3 -8.58 15.73 -9.38
CA GLN A 3 -8.45 15.08 -10.69
C GLN A 3 -6.97 14.70 -10.88
N PHE A 4 -6.66 13.42 -10.67
CA PHE A 4 -5.31 12.90 -10.92
C PHE A 4 -5.00 12.95 -12.42
N LYS A 5 -3.96 13.68 -12.81
CA LYS A 5 -3.53 13.81 -14.22
C LYS A 5 -2.49 12.76 -14.63
N LYS A 6 -1.91 12.07 -13.64
CA LYS A 6 -0.80 11.14 -13.82
C LYS A 6 -0.93 10.00 -12.81
N ALA A 7 -0.59 8.80 -13.25
CA ALA A 7 -0.45 7.62 -12.41
C ALA A 7 0.92 6.97 -12.66
N THR A 8 1.41 6.23 -11.68
CA THR A 8 2.58 5.38 -11.85
C THR A 8 2.23 3.96 -11.43
N PHE A 9 2.50 3.00 -12.31
CA PHE A 9 2.45 1.59 -11.99
C PHE A 9 3.86 1.11 -11.62
N ILE A 10 3.99 0.45 -10.47
CA ILE A 10 5.24 -0.19 -10.04
C ILE A 10 4.92 -1.67 -9.80
N GLY A 11 5.53 -2.56 -10.57
CA GLY A 11 5.19 -3.98 -10.49
C GLY A 11 6.13 -4.90 -11.27
N ARG A 12 5.68 -6.13 -11.47
CA ARG A 12 6.36 -7.14 -12.31
C ARG A 12 5.65 -7.22 -13.65
N ASP A 13 6.32 -7.71 -14.69
CA ASP A 13 5.67 -8.03 -15.96
C ASP A 13 5.01 -9.40 -15.84
N SER A 14 3.71 -9.44 -15.56
CA SER A 14 2.98 -10.70 -15.45
C SER A 14 1.52 -10.51 -15.81
N LEU A 15 0.89 -11.54 -16.38
CA LEU A 15 -0.50 -11.47 -16.86
C LEU A 15 -1.51 -11.22 -15.72
N ASP A 16 -1.14 -11.48 -14.46
CA ASP A 16 -1.97 -11.37 -13.28
C ASP A 16 -1.82 -10.01 -12.53
N ASN A 17 -0.95 -9.12 -13.02
CA ASN A 17 -0.63 -7.86 -12.33
C ASN A 17 -1.68 -6.75 -12.53
N GLY A 18 -2.62 -6.94 -13.46
CA GLY A 18 -3.66 -5.96 -13.80
C GLY A 18 -3.19 -4.73 -14.60
N LEU A 19 -1.96 -4.71 -15.14
CA LEU A 19 -1.37 -3.59 -15.88
C LEU A 19 -2.23 -3.14 -17.06
N ASP A 20 -2.86 -4.07 -17.77
CA ASP A 20 -3.77 -3.74 -18.88
C ASP A 20 -5.02 -2.98 -18.44
N ALA A 21 -5.44 -3.11 -17.17
CA ALA A 21 -6.49 -2.25 -16.62
C ALA A 21 -5.98 -0.82 -16.41
N TYR A 22 -4.74 -0.65 -15.94
CA TYR A 22 -4.13 0.67 -15.76
C TYR A 22 -3.89 1.40 -17.08
N ARG A 23 -3.46 0.69 -18.13
CA ARG A 23 -3.26 1.26 -19.48
C ARG A 23 -4.52 1.85 -20.11
N ARG A 24 -5.69 1.39 -19.67
CA ARG A 24 -7.01 1.88 -20.14
C ARG A 24 -7.50 3.13 -19.40
N LEU A 25 -6.80 3.55 -18.34
CA LEU A 25 -7.19 4.75 -17.60
C LEU A 25 -6.92 6.01 -18.44
N PRO A 26 -7.80 7.04 -18.38
CA PRO A 26 -7.62 8.29 -19.10
C PRO A 26 -6.61 9.23 -18.39
N VAL A 27 -5.44 8.70 -18.01
CA VAL A 27 -4.37 9.42 -17.32
C VAL A 27 -3.02 9.06 -17.94
N LYS A 28 -2.04 9.95 -17.81
CA LYS A 28 -0.67 9.59 -18.19
C LYS A 28 -0.15 8.52 -17.23
N LEU A 29 0.17 7.34 -17.76
CA LEU A 29 0.73 6.22 -16.99
C LEU A 29 2.23 6.12 -17.20
N ASP A 30 3.01 6.23 -16.13
CA ASP A 30 4.42 5.80 -16.14
C ASP A 30 4.49 4.35 -15.63
N GLU A 31 5.16 3.46 -16.37
CA GLU A 31 5.29 2.04 -16.01
C GLU A 31 6.72 1.74 -15.54
N TYR A 32 6.87 1.24 -14.32
CA TYR A 32 8.13 0.76 -13.79
C TYR A 32 8.03 -0.73 -13.46
N ILE A 33 8.72 -1.53 -14.25
CA ILE A 33 8.66 -2.99 -14.20
C ILE A 33 9.98 -3.56 -13.71
N GLY A 34 9.93 -4.55 -12.81
CA GLY A 34 11.13 -5.23 -12.31
C GLY A 34 12.00 -4.33 -11.42
N VAL A 35 11.38 -3.42 -10.67
CA VAL A 35 12.08 -2.45 -9.83
C VAL A 35 12.60 -3.13 -8.54
N PRO A 36 13.92 -3.15 -8.29
CA PRO A 36 14.46 -3.77 -7.08
C PRO A 36 14.20 -2.94 -5.80
N ASP A 37 14.05 -1.63 -5.92
CA ASP A 37 13.71 -0.71 -4.83
C ASP A 37 12.56 0.21 -5.27
N ALA A 38 11.33 -0.23 -5.02
CA ALA A 38 10.12 0.54 -5.29
C ALA A 38 9.95 1.69 -4.29
N ALA A 39 10.41 1.51 -3.05
CA ALA A 39 10.22 2.43 -1.94
C ALA A 39 10.82 3.82 -2.21
N ARG A 40 11.93 3.90 -2.96
CA ARG A 40 12.56 5.19 -3.33
C ARG A 40 11.66 6.13 -4.15
N PHE A 41 10.64 5.61 -4.83
CA PHE A 41 9.72 6.41 -5.62
C PHE A 41 8.55 6.94 -4.78
N LEU A 42 8.18 6.22 -3.71
CA LEU A 42 6.96 6.46 -2.96
C LEU A 42 6.80 7.89 -2.40
N PRO A 43 7.83 8.54 -1.83
CA PRO A 43 7.69 9.88 -1.23
C PRO A 43 7.22 10.98 -2.19
N LYS A 44 7.22 10.72 -3.51
CA LYS A 44 6.81 11.68 -4.54
C LYS A 44 5.32 11.64 -4.86
N TYR A 45 4.57 10.68 -4.29
CA TYR A 45 3.15 10.48 -4.60
C TYR A 45 2.26 10.94 -3.45
N GLU A 46 1.06 11.39 -3.82
CA GLU A 46 0.04 11.87 -2.88
C GLU A 46 -0.81 10.73 -2.30
N LEU A 47 -0.79 9.56 -2.94
CA LEU A 47 -1.69 8.44 -2.65
C LEU A 47 -1.11 7.12 -3.19
N ALA A 48 -1.28 6.04 -2.44
CA ALA A 48 -0.93 4.68 -2.84
C ALA A 48 -2.16 3.78 -2.88
N CYS A 49 -2.47 3.20 -4.04
CA CYS A 49 -3.51 2.19 -4.21
C CYS A 49 -2.88 0.79 -4.12
N VAL A 50 -2.74 0.25 -2.90
CA VAL A 50 -1.99 -0.99 -2.63
C VAL A 50 -2.76 -1.88 -1.65
N SER A 51 -2.65 -3.20 -1.81
CA SER A 51 -3.41 -4.17 -0.99
C SER A 51 -2.60 -5.40 -0.55
N ARG A 52 -1.26 -5.31 -0.63
CA ARG A 52 -0.31 -6.35 -0.19
C ARG A 52 0.56 -5.80 0.94
N TYR A 53 0.99 -6.68 1.85
CA TYR A 53 1.55 -6.31 3.16
C TYR A 53 2.74 -5.36 3.04
N LEU A 54 3.72 -5.78 2.25
CA LEU A 54 4.97 -5.04 2.07
C LEU A 54 4.72 -3.70 1.36
N ALA A 55 3.91 -3.69 0.31
CA ALA A 55 3.58 -2.45 -0.40
C ALA A 55 2.85 -1.44 0.50
N ILE A 56 1.96 -1.90 1.39
CA ILE A 56 1.30 -1.06 2.39
C ILE A 56 2.34 -0.51 3.38
N LEU A 57 3.24 -1.36 3.90
CA LEU A 57 4.30 -0.91 4.82
C LEU A 57 5.22 0.13 4.18
N GLU A 58 5.65 -0.09 2.94
CA GLU A 58 6.53 0.82 2.21
C GLU A 58 5.84 2.18 1.98
N ALA A 59 4.57 2.19 1.58
CA ALA A 59 3.78 3.40 1.40
C ALA A 59 3.63 4.18 2.72
N LEU A 60 3.23 3.48 3.80
CA LEU A 60 3.13 4.09 5.12
C LEU A 60 4.47 4.65 5.58
N ALA A 61 5.58 3.91 5.44
CA ALA A 61 6.92 4.36 5.82
C ALA A 61 7.37 5.61 5.04
N ALA A 62 6.95 5.73 3.77
CA ALA A 62 7.14 6.93 2.95
C ALA A 62 6.24 8.11 3.37
N GLY A 63 5.25 7.90 4.24
CA GLY A 63 4.26 8.91 4.62
C GLY A 63 3.16 9.12 3.58
N VAL A 64 2.97 8.14 2.69
CA VAL A 64 1.98 8.18 1.62
C VAL A 64 0.68 7.54 2.11
N PRO A 65 -0.47 8.23 2.02
CA PRO A 65 -1.76 7.66 2.36
C PRO A 65 -2.10 6.41 1.54
N VAL A 66 -2.76 5.43 2.17
CA VAL A 66 -3.03 4.10 1.57
C VAL A 66 -4.52 3.86 1.39
N LEU A 67 -4.88 3.51 0.15
CA LEU A 67 -6.16 2.91 -0.24
C LEU A 67 -5.97 1.42 -0.51
N ALA A 68 -6.66 0.58 0.27
CA ALA A 68 -6.57 -0.87 0.18
C ALA A 68 -7.91 -1.49 -0.24
N HIS A 69 -7.96 -1.98 -1.47
CA HIS A 69 -9.15 -2.64 -2.01
C HIS A 69 -9.17 -4.14 -1.69
N TYR A 70 -10.32 -4.66 -1.24
CA TYR A 70 -10.58 -6.10 -1.13
C TYR A 70 -11.72 -6.54 -2.03
N ASN A 71 -11.69 -7.80 -2.47
CA ASN A 71 -12.68 -8.39 -3.37
C ASN A 71 -13.26 -9.72 -2.84
N ASN A 72 -12.85 -10.15 -1.64
CA ASN A 72 -13.36 -11.32 -0.96
C ASN A 72 -13.07 -11.19 0.56
N ASP A 73 -13.70 -12.05 1.35
CA ASP A 73 -13.66 -12.00 2.81
C ASP A 73 -12.26 -12.31 3.35
N ILE A 74 -11.53 -13.25 2.74
CA ILE A 74 -10.15 -13.59 3.13
C ILE A 74 -9.25 -12.34 3.05
N LYS A 75 -9.39 -11.57 1.97
CA LYS A 75 -8.61 -10.34 1.76
C LYS A 75 -9.08 -9.22 2.68
N TYR A 76 -10.37 -9.16 3.01
CA TYR A 76 -10.89 -8.24 4.02
C TYR A 76 -10.26 -8.53 5.38
N ASP A 77 -10.34 -9.76 5.88
CA ASP A 77 -9.78 -10.17 7.17
C ASP A 77 -8.28 -9.89 7.22
N TYR A 78 -7.56 -10.26 6.16
CA TYR A 78 -6.14 -9.98 6.03
C TYR A 78 -5.80 -8.48 6.15
N LEU A 79 -6.62 -7.57 5.61
CA LEU A 79 -6.39 -6.12 5.70
C LEU A 79 -6.88 -5.54 7.04
N ALA A 80 -8.06 -5.96 7.50
CA ALA A 80 -8.75 -5.39 8.66
C ALA A 80 -8.14 -5.86 10.00
N MET A 81 -7.61 -7.08 10.05
CA MET A 81 -6.94 -7.64 11.22
C MET A 81 -5.46 -7.24 11.31
N ALA A 82 -4.90 -6.68 10.23
CA ALA A 82 -3.51 -6.25 10.24
C ALA A 82 -3.30 -5.07 11.20
N PRO A 83 -2.14 -4.98 11.90
CA PRO A 83 -1.87 -3.86 12.81
C PRO A 83 -1.86 -2.48 12.14
N PHE A 84 -1.73 -2.43 10.81
CA PHE A 84 -1.80 -1.19 10.03
C PHE A 84 -3.22 -0.74 9.68
N ALA A 85 -4.26 -1.54 9.93
CA ALA A 85 -5.62 -1.28 9.43
C ALA A 85 -6.10 0.15 9.74
N LYS A 86 -5.86 0.61 10.98
CA LYS A 86 -6.18 1.96 11.46
C LYS A 86 -5.46 3.13 10.74
N TYR A 87 -4.42 2.83 9.96
CA TYR A 87 -3.66 3.82 9.18
C TYR A 87 -4.01 3.79 7.69
N THR A 88 -4.96 2.94 7.28
CA THR A 88 -5.32 2.71 5.88
C THR A 88 -6.83 2.89 5.67
N HIS A 89 -7.25 3.25 4.47
CA HIS A 89 -8.65 3.19 4.07
C HIS A 89 -8.91 1.88 3.30
N ILE A 90 -9.64 0.96 3.95
CA ILE A 90 -10.01 -0.34 3.39
C ILE A 90 -11.42 -0.22 2.78
N PHE A 91 -11.60 -0.67 1.55
CA PHE A 91 -12.89 -0.58 0.85
C PHE A 91 -13.10 -1.74 -0.15
N GLN A 92 -14.37 -2.02 -0.46
CA GLN A 92 -14.77 -3.01 -1.47
C GLN A 92 -15.29 -2.33 -2.73
N ASP A 93 -16.21 -1.36 -2.58
CA ASP A 93 -16.76 -0.63 -3.72
C ASP A 93 -15.88 0.60 -3.99
N PRO A 94 -15.29 0.75 -5.19
CA PRO A 94 -14.54 1.95 -5.56
C PRO A 94 -15.32 3.26 -5.36
N LYS A 95 -16.66 3.24 -5.38
CA LYS A 95 -17.50 4.41 -5.13
C LYS A 95 -17.50 4.86 -3.66
N THR A 96 -17.10 3.99 -2.73
CA THR A 96 -17.03 4.30 -1.29
C THR A 96 -15.61 4.64 -0.83
N ALA A 97 -14.65 4.71 -1.75
CA ALA A 97 -13.26 5.05 -1.43
C ALA A 97 -13.17 6.47 -0.85
N ASN A 98 -12.67 6.57 0.38
CA ASN A 98 -12.48 7.84 1.06
C ASN A 98 -11.09 8.41 0.78
N LEU A 99 -11.03 9.60 0.18
CA LEU A 99 -9.79 10.33 -0.13
C LEU A 99 -9.41 11.34 0.97
N ASN A 100 -10.22 11.49 2.01
CA ASN A 100 -9.97 12.41 3.11
C ASN A 100 -9.17 11.72 4.21
N PHE A 101 -7.84 11.85 4.13
CA PHE A 101 -6.93 11.29 5.11
C PHE A 101 -6.64 12.29 6.23
N ASP A 102 -6.70 11.82 7.49
CA ASP A 102 -6.23 12.60 8.63
C ASP A 102 -4.69 12.67 8.62
N PRO A 103 -4.08 13.87 8.48
CA PRO A 103 -2.63 14.04 8.49
C PRO A 103 -1.95 13.49 9.76
N LYS A 104 -2.66 13.49 10.90
CA LYS A 104 -2.17 12.92 12.15
C LYS A 104 -2.07 11.41 12.07
N LEU A 105 -3.10 10.73 11.56
CA LEU A 105 -3.08 9.28 11.35
C LEU A 105 -2.02 8.87 10.33
N VAL A 106 -1.84 9.65 9.26
CA VAL A 106 -0.77 9.41 8.28
C VAL A 106 0.62 9.47 8.95
N LYS A 107 0.89 10.50 9.76
CA LYS A 107 2.16 10.59 10.51
C LYS A 107 2.35 9.45 11.51
N GLN A 108 1.28 9.03 12.19
CA GLN A 108 1.34 7.89 13.11
C GLN A 108 1.61 6.57 12.37
N GLY A 109 0.95 6.36 11.23
CA GLY A 109 1.18 5.20 10.36
C GLY A 109 2.62 5.17 9.84
N GLN A 110 3.16 6.32 9.48
CA GLN A 110 4.56 6.46 9.08
C GLN A 110 5.53 6.06 10.19
N ALA A 111 5.36 6.60 11.39
CA ALA A 111 6.21 6.28 12.53
C ALA A 111 6.12 4.78 12.88
N TRP A 112 4.90 4.22 12.88
CA TRP A 112 4.69 2.80 13.13
C TRP A 112 5.34 1.93 12.05
N ALA A 113 5.18 2.25 10.77
CA ALA A 113 5.76 1.46 9.67
C ALA A 113 7.28 1.47 9.70
N LYS A 114 7.91 2.62 9.98
CA LYS A 114 9.38 2.73 10.15
C LYS A 114 9.93 1.88 11.31
N SER A 115 9.09 1.53 12.28
CA SER A 115 9.47 0.64 13.40
C SER A 115 9.35 -0.87 13.08
N GLN A 116 8.81 -1.24 11.91
CA GLN A 116 8.73 -2.64 11.48
C GLN A 116 10.00 -3.02 10.71
N THR A 117 11.02 -3.47 11.43
CA THR A 117 12.32 -3.83 10.85
C THR A 117 12.49 -5.35 10.72
N TRP A 118 13.41 -5.78 9.85
CA TRP A 118 13.80 -7.19 9.75
C TRP A 118 14.36 -7.74 11.06
N THR A 119 15.12 -6.94 11.81
CA THR A 119 15.62 -7.32 13.13
C THR A 119 14.49 -7.59 14.12
N LYS A 120 13.45 -6.74 14.11
CA LYS A 120 12.26 -6.94 14.94
C LYS A 120 11.54 -8.23 14.54
N LEU A 121 11.36 -8.45 13.25
CA LEU A 121 10.72 -9.66 12.74
C LEU A 121 11.50 -10.92 13.13
N ALA A 122 12.82 -10.93 12.88
CA ALA A 122 13.70 -12.04 13.25
C ALA A 122 13.61 -12.38 14.74
N SER A 123 13.65 -11.37 15.62
CA SER A 123 13.52 -11.58 17.06
C SER A 123 12.16 -12.18 17.46
N ILE A 124 11.07 -11.82 16.77
CA ILE A 124 9.75 -12.45 17.00
C ILE A 124 9.80 -13.95 16.64
N TYR A 125 10.39 -14.29 15.50
CA TYR A 125 10.53 -15.69 15.08
C TYR A 125 11.45 -16.49 16.01
N GLU A 126 12.57 -15.92 16.44
CA GLU A 126 13.49 -16.57 17.40
C GLU A 126 12.80 -16.89 18.72
N LYS A 127 11.98 -15.97 19.24
CA LYS A 127 11.21 -16.19 20.47
C LYS A 127 10.17 -17.30 20.30
N LEU A 128 9.45 -17.31 19.19
CA LEU A 128 8.47 -18.35 18.90
C LEU A 128 9.13 -19.73 18.75
N TRP A 129 10.34 -19.80 18.20
CA TRP A 129 11.07 -21.04 18.00
C TRP A 129 11.62 -21.64 19.30
N GLN A 130 11.86 -20.81 20.32
CA GLN A 130 12.34 -21.25 21.65
C GLN A 130 11.21 -21.68 22.60
N MET A 131 9.95 -21.56 22.18
CA MET A 131 8.80 -22.08 22.92
C MET A 131 8.67 -23.59 22.70
#